data_AF-A0A954XNW2-F1
#
_entry.id   AF-A0A954XNW2-F1
#
_cell.length_a   1.000
_cell.length_b   1.000
_cell.length_c   1.000
_cell.angle_alpha   90.00
_cell.angle_beta   90.00
_cell.angle_gamma   90.00
#
_symmetry.space_group_name_H-M   'P 1'
#
loop_
_entity.id
_entity.type
_entity.pdbx_description
1 polymer ?
#
loop_
_entity_poly.entity_id
_entity_poly.type
_entity_poly.pdbx_seq_one_letter_code
_entity_poly.pdbx_strand_id
1 'polypeptide(L)'
;MSTTSIAAENADPIVGDGGVALAQLSQAIEAAAHLLPSQGPIEVFVHHNTLHVFEEEPFHDAVVSGLHCYGANPYLPEQHYRQLLASGRIQEADLQSVLREHLADANAEHINGLGTREEIRLAMLRHPLLIGPDAELRWIVAETDALDRFRPEVSEKARQRILKGSRQLLRSQTHSFPELKELLDLIGADCNTWSGSSWESFSLHALWRICRSGIESLQGPARPEQRVRPRDILLHALGEDIESQVQDLLIRFCGAFLDQGYSDWELPDREQGFYESFIALFSQPKHVPYRWLRGLPNLLLDLKDRQVSALESVAESLSALAISADSQQELIRQNLLSLRGWAGMIWQVEAGVDWLVHKIPRGSLVGFLAVQLLLERLAIEQVGEDVFGKRQSAYEVIAEARKKLRPSEPMSHDRQAFLLFQIAQMLGWQPQQLLDLSRAEWHELAHEVSGFNSLKRRRIYHEAYERHYRHSALDAFAAHAKRRRSLSNVSSPQRPAFQIVTCIDDREESFRRHLEEVRPDCETFGAAGFFVVAMHYRGAADGFFKPLCPGVIIPDHYVQEDVGYTFQGVHRSRTKLRKRLGLAGHLFQRRSRTFLGGIVAGIV
;
A
#
# COMPACT_ATOMS: atom_id res chain seq x y z
N MET A 1 -9.05 -48.21 15.91
CA MET A 1 -8.60 -49.51 15.37
C MET A 1 -7.93 -49.20 14.03
N SER A 2 -6.62 -49.31 13.82
CA SER A 2 -5.55 -49.94 14.58
C SER A 2 -4.29 -49.10 14.38
N THR A 3 -3.60 -48.85 15.49
CA THR A 3 -2.24 -48.31 15.58
C THR A 3 -1.24 -49.35 15.08
N THR A 4 -0.32 -48.95 14.20
CA THR A 4 0.90 -49.72 13.96
C THR A 4 2.09 -48.79 14.15
N SER A 5 2.68 -48.93 15.33
CA SER A 5 3.96 -48.36 15.74
C SER A 5 5.08 -49.06 14.98
N ILE A 6 5.92 -48.29 14.28
CA ILE A 6 7.25 -48.71 13.87
C ILE A 6 8.20 -47.66 14.42
N ALA A 7 9.13 -48.14 15.24
CA ALA A 7 10.09 -47.36 16.00
C ALA A 7 10.95 -46.48 15.09
N ALA A 8 10.96 -45.18 15.39
CA ALA A 8 11.99 -44.26 14.91
C ALA A 8 13.25 -44.49 15.74
N GLU A 9 14.29 -45.03 15.13
CA GLU A 9 15.64 -44.97 15.66
C GLU A 9 16.11 -43.51 15.63
N ASN A 10 16.32 -42.97 16.82
CA ASN A 10 16.95 -41.68 17.04
C ASN A 10 18.38 -41.69 16.50
N ALA A 11 18.62 -40.91 15.45
CA ALA A 11 19.91 -40.33 15.14
C ALA A 11 19.67 -38.87 14.79
N ASP A 12 19.65 -38.00 15.80
CA ASP A 12 19.78 -36.56 15.57
C ASP A 12 21.12 -36.34 14.86
N PRO A 13 21.15 -35.81 13.63
CA PRO A 13 22.42 -35.37 13.07
C PRO A 13 22.89 -34.21 13.94
N ILE A 14 24.13 -34.30 14.43
CA ILE A 14 24.80 -33.17 15.06
C ILE A 14 24.95 -32.11 13.96
N VAL A 15 23.94 -31.25 13.85
CA VAL A 15 23.98 -30.08 12.98
C VAL A 15 25.02 -29.15 13.60
N GLY A 16 26.20 -29.05 12.99
CA GLY A 16 27.19 -28.07 13.39
C GLY A 16 26.61 -26.66 13.38
N ASP A 17 27.21 -25.73 14.12
CA ASP A 17 26.73 -24.35 14.29
C ASP A 17 26.35 -23.66 12.95
N GLY A 18 27.09 -23.96 11.87
CA GLY A 18 26.78 -23.48 10.52
C GLY A 18 25.50 -24.05 9.89
N GLY A 19 25.13 -25.29 10.18
CA GLY A 19 23.89 -25.89 9.65
C GLY A 19 22.63 -25.38 10.35
N VAL A 20 22.74 -24.99 11.63
CA VAL A 20 21.63 -24.37 12.38
C VAL A 20 21.33 -22.99 11.82
N ALA A 21 22.37 -22.21 11.51
CA ALA A 21 22.22 -20.89 10.90
C ALA A 21 21.57 -20.96 9.51
N LEU A 22 21.97 -21.91 8.66
CA LEU A 22 21.35 -22.08 7.33
C LEU A 22 19.89 -22.52 7.43
N ALA A 23 19.54 -23.39 8.39
CA ALA A 23 18.15 -23.80 8.61
C ALA A 23 17.26 -22.61 9.03
N GLN A 24 17.75 -21.73 9.91
CA GLN A 24 17.05 -20.51 10.30
C GLN A 24 16.84 -19.55 9.11
N LEU A 25 17.84 -19.42 8.23
CA LEU A 25 17.70 -18.63 7.01
C LEU A 25 16.66 -19.21 6.06
N SER A 26 16.63 -20.53 5.87
CA SER A 26 15.61 -21.19 5.05
C SER A 26 14.20 -20.90 5.59
N GLN A 27 14.02 -21.03 6.91
CA GLN A 27 12.75 -20.72 7.57
C GLN A 27 12.34 -19.25 7.41
N ALA A 28 13.29 -18.32 7.49
CA ALA A 28 13.03 -16.90 7.28
C ALA A 28 12.60 -16.59 5.83
N ILE A 29 13.20 -17.27 4.84
CA ILE A 29 12.81 -17.14 3.42
C ILE A 29 11.42 -17.72 3.19
N GLU A 30 11.11 -18.90 3.74
CA GLU A 30 9.77 -19.50 3.65
C GLU A 30 8.70 -18.60 4.29
N ALA A 31 8.96 -18.07 5.49
CA ALA A 31 8.07 -17.13 6.16
C ALA A 31 7.82 -15.87 5.32
N ALA A 32 8.86 -15.32 4.67
CA ALA A 32 8.73 -14.18 3.78
C ALA A 32 8.02 -14.53 2.47
N ALA A 33 8.16 -15.75 1.96
CA ALA A 33 7.50 -16.21 0.74
C ALA A 33 5.97 -16.23 0.87
N HIS A 34 5.45 -16.53 2.08
CA HIS A 34 4.00 -16.45 2.35
C HIS A 34 3.42 -15.04 2.20
N LEU A 35 4.23 -13.99 2.26
CA LEU A 35 3.81 -12.60 2.02
C LEU A 35 3.83 -12.23 0.53
N LEU A 36 4.37 -13.09 -0.33
CA LEU A 36 4.41 -12.84 -1.76
C LEU A 36 3.04 -13.07 -2.41
N PRO A 37 2.72 -12.38 -3.51
CA PRO A 37 1.51 -12.64 -4.26
C PRO A 37 1.38 -14.11 -4.64
N SER A 38 0.27 -14.71 -4.26
CA SER A 38 -0.14 -16.08 -4.61
C SER A 38 -0.74 -16.21 -6.01
N GLN A 39 -0.82 -15.11 -6.77
CA GLN A 39 -1.42 -15.11 -8.11
C GLN A 39 -0.40 -15.62 -9.13
N GLY A 40 -0.67 -16.78 -9.72
CA GLY A 40 -0.02 -17.21 -10.95
C GLY A 40 -0.45 -16.36 -12.16
N PRO A 41 0.13 -16.58 -13.34
CA PRO A 41 -0.33 -15.93 -14.58
C PRO A 41 -1.83 -16.21 -14.81
N ILE A 42 -2.67 -15.19 -14.75
CA ILE A 42 -4.13 -15.30 -14.93
C ILE A 42 -4.55 -15.08 -16.39
N GLU A 43 -5.35 -15.99 -16.95
CA GLU A 43 -6.02 -15.77 -18.25
C GLU A 43 -7.43 -15.16 -18.09
N VAL A 44 -8.02 -15.28 -16.89
CA VAL A 44 -9.36 -14.80 -16.54
C VAL A 44 -9.32 -14.12 -15.18
N PHE A 45 -10.07 -13.02 -15.02
CA PHE A 45 -10.17 -12.31 -13.76
C PHE A 45 -10.76 -13.21 -12.66
N VAL A 46 -10.06 -13.35 -11.54
CA VAL A 46 -10.52 -14.03 -10.33
C VAL A 46 -10.40 -13.05 -9.16
N HIS A 47 -11.45 -12.91 -8.35
CA HIS A 47 -11.34 -12.16 -7.10
C HIS A 47 -10.37 -12.92 -6.17
N HIS A 48 -9.28 -12.29 -5.75
CA HIS A 48 -8.43 -12.84 -4.71
C HIS A 48 -8.16 -11.75 -3.69
N ASN A 49 -8.33 -12.11 -2.42
CA ASN A 49 -8.04 -11.19 -1.32
C ASN A 49 -6.52 -10.97 -1.27
N THR A 50 -6.06 -9.78 -1.64
CA THR A 50 -4.64 -9.43 -1.57
C THR A 50 -4.12 -9.35 -0.14
N LEU A 51 -5.02 -9.34 0.85
CA LEU A 51 -4.71 -9.38 2.27
C LEU A 51 -5.00 -10.76 2.90
N HIS A 52 -5.08 -11.84 2.09
CA HIS A 52 -5.42 -13.18 2.60
C HIS A 52 -4.49 -13.65 3.74
N VAL A 53 -3.23 -13.22 3.72
CA VAL A 53 -2.24 -13.54 4.77
C VAL A 53 -2.62 -12.95 6.13
N PHE A 54 -3.48 -11.94 6.15
CA PHE A 54 -3.97 -11.26 7.35
C PHE A 54 -5.45 -11.57 7.63
N GLU A 55 -6.02 -12.65 7.07
CA GLU A 55 -7.45 -12.99 7.25
C GLU A 55 -7.84 -13.33 8.69
N GLU A 56 -6.87 -13.76 9.50
CA GLU A 56 -7.06 -14.03 10.93
C GLU A 56 -7.04 -12.75 11.79
N GLU A 57 -6.62 -11.61 11.22
CA GLU A 57 -6.59 -10.33 11.92
C GLU A 57 -7.94 -9.58 11.75
N PRO A 58 -8.39 -8.81 12.77
CA PRO A 58 -9.49 -7.88 12.58
C PRO A 58 -9.22 -6.93 11.41
N PHE A 59 -10.24 -6.60 10.62
CA PHE A 59 -10.08 -5.82 9.38
C PHE A 59 -9.17 -4.59 9.51
N HIS A 60 -9.36 -3.78 10.56
CA HIS A 60 -8.57 -2.57 10.78
C HIS A 60 -7.10 -2.84 11.13
N ASP A 61 -6.81 -3.97 11.74
CA ASP A 61 -5.44 -4.40 12.03
C ASP A 61 -4.82 -4.99 10.76
N ALA A 62 -5.56 -5.84 10.03
CA ALA A 62 -5.13 -6.44 8.76
C ALA A 62 -4.71 -5.40 7.71
N VAL A 63 -5.48 -4.31 7.56
CA VAL A 63 -5.12 -3.24 6.61
C VAL A 63 -3.89 -2.45 7.06
N VAL A 64 -3.64 -2.33 8.37
CA VAL A 64 -2.44 -1.69 8.92
C VAL A 64 -1.22 -2.59 8.76
N SER A 65 -1.36 -3.89 8.99
CA SER A 65 -0.37 -4.90 8.64
C SER A 65 -0.05 -4.86 7.14
N GLY A 66 -1.06 -4.70 6.28
CA GLY A 66 -0.90 -4.46 4.85
C GLY A 66 -0.14 -3.18 4.49
N LEU A 67 -0.32 -2.09 5.24
CA LEU A 67 0.49 -0.87 5.09
C LEU A 67 1.96 -1.12 5.43
N HIS A 68 2.23 -1.73 6.58
CA HIS A 68 3.61 -2.00 7.02
C HIS A 68 4.32 -3.03 6.13
N CYS A 69 3.57 -4.00 5.59
CA CYS A 69 4.12 -5.03 4.73
C CYS A 69 4.33 -4.52 3.29
N TYR A 70 3.30 -3.90 2.69
CA TYR A 70 3.24 -3.63 1.25
C TYR A 70 3.33 -2.14 0.88
N GLY A 71 3.35 -1.23 1.86
CA GLY A 71 3.24 0.21 1.61
C GLY A 71 1.87 0.64 1.05
N ALA A 72 0.85 -0.22 1.17
CA ALA A 72 -0.49 0.05 0.69
C ALA A 72 -1.23 1.00 1.64
N ASN A 73 -1.96 1.98 1.10
CA ASN A 73 -2.76 2.89 1.94
C ASN A 73 -4.00 2.15 2.48
N PRO A 74 -4.18 2.03 3.81
CA PRO A 74 -5.30 1.29 4.41
C PRO A 74 -6.67 1.91 4.12
N TYR A 75 -6.69 3.23 4.00
CA TYR A 75 -7.90 4.03 3.84
C TYR A 75 -7.63 5.14 2.83
N LEU A 76 -8.72 5.70 2.28
CA LEU A 76 -8.67 6.87 1.41
C LEU A 76 -7.96 8.06 2.11
N PRO A 77 -7.31 8.96 1.35
CA PRO A 77 -6.71 10.17 1.93
C PRO A 77 -7.73 11.01 2.72
N GLU A 78 -7.31 11.68 3.79
CA GLU A 78 -8.21 12.51 4.61
C GLU A 78 -8.95 13.57 3.80
N GLN A 79 -8.30 14.15 2.79
CA GLN A 79 -8.93 15.12 1.90
C GLN A 79 -10.15 14.54 1.18
N HIS A 80 -10.08 13.27 0.77
CA HIS A 80 -11.21 12.60 0.12
C HIS A 80 -12.37 12.42 1.10
N TYR A 81 -12.10 11.96 2.32
CA TYR A 81 -13.15 11.86 3.35
C TYR A 81 -13.78 13.21 3.71
N ARG A 82 -13.00 14.30 3.74
CA ARG A 82 -13.54 15.65 3.92
C ARG A 82 -14.46 16.07 2.77
N GLN A 83 -14.16 15.68 1.53
CA GLN A 83 -15.09 15.87 0.40
C GLN A 83 -16.37 15.07 0.60
N LEU A 84 -16.28 13.84 1.13
CA LEU A 84 -17.46 13.03 1.45
C LEU A 84 -18.32 13.68 2.53
N LEU A 85 -17.69 14.24 3.58
CA LEU A 85 -18.36 15.05 4.60
C LEU A 85 -19.04 16.29 4.00
N ALA A 86 -18.33 17.06 3.16
CA ALA A 86 -18.88 18.24 2.50
C ALA A 86 -20.04 17.93 1.54
N SER A 87 -20.01 16.77 0.88
CA SER A 87 -21.08 16.29 -0.01
C SER A 87 -22.27 15.66 0.72
N GLY A 88 -22.17 15.46 2.04
CA GLY A 88 -23.18 14.79 2.84
C GLY A 88 -23.19 13.26 2.74
N ARG A 89 -22.22 12.64 2.05
CA ARG A 89 -22.02 11.17 2.07
C ARG A 89 -21.45 10.66 3.39
N ILE A 90 -20.92 11.56 4.22
CA ILE A 90 -20.69 11.35 5.65
C ILE A 90 -21.46 12.46 6.35
N GLN A 91 -22.22 12.13 7.39
CA GLN A 91 -22.84 13.16 8.22
C GLN A 91 -22.01 13.43 9.47
N GLU A 92 -22.08 14.67 9.95
CA GLU A 92 -21.40 15.08 11.19
C GLU A 92 -21.83 14.23 12.40
N ALA A 93 -23.10 13.84 12.45
CA ALA A 93 -23.65 12.97 13.51
C ALA A 93 -23.06 11.55 13.49
N ASP A 94 -22.80 10.99 12.29
CA ASP A 94 -22.15 9.69 12.13
C ASP A 94 -20.69 9.78 12.60
N LEU A 95 -19.98 10.85 12.22
CA LEU A 95 -18.60 11.09 12.65
C LEU A 95 -18.48 11.20 14.17
N GLN A 96 -19.38 11.97 14.81
CA GLN A 96 -19.43 12.08 16.27
C GLN A 96 -19.76 10.76 16.96
N SER A 97 -20.70 9.99 16.41
CA SER A 97 -21.10 8.70 16.99
C SER A 97 -19.94 7.71 16.99
N VAL A 98 -19.26 7.58 15.85
CA VAL A 98 -18.08 6.69 15.71
C VAL A 98 -16.94 7.14 16.62
N LEU A 99 -16.68 8.45 16.70
CA LEU A 99 -15.65 8.97 17.60
C LEU A 99 -15.95 8.65 19.06
N ARG A 100 -17.21 8.79 19.50
CA ARG A 100 -17.62 8.42 20.86
C ARG A 100 -17.50 6.93 21.12
N GLU A 101 -17.87 6.10 20.16
CA GLU A 101 -17.71 4.64 20.25
C GLU A 101 -16.23 4.26 20.43
N HIS A 102 -15.31 4.94 19.74
CA HIS A 102 -13.85 4.74 19.89
C HIS A 102 -13.30 5.25 21.22
N LEU A 103 -13.82 6.37 21.73
CA LEU A 103 -13.37 6.96 22.98
C LEU A 103 -13.95 6.24 24.20
N ALA A 104 -15.10 5.58 24.06
CA ALA A 104 -15.83 4.95 25.15
C ALA A 104 -15.96 5.92 26.35
N ASP A 105 -15.60 5.47 27.56
CA ASP A 105 -15.68 6.26 28.80
C ASP A 105 -14.73 7.48 28.81
N ALA A 106 -13.71 7.49 27.94
CA ALA A 106 -12.73 8.57 27.87
C ALA A 106 -13.21 9.79 27.07
N ASN A 107 -14.44 9.79 26.54
CA ASN A 107 -14.94 10.89 25.71
C ASN A 107 -15.11 12.21 26.50
N ALA A 108 -15.51 12.12 27.76
CA ALA A 108 -15.73 13.25 28.66
C ALA A 108 -14.48 13.63 29.48
N GLU A 109 -13.37 12.92 29.34
CA GLU A 109 -12.11 13.27 30.00
C GLU A 109 -11.63 14.63 29.52
N HIS A 110 -11.40 15.54 30.48
CA HIS A 110 -10.85 16.86 30.23
C HIS A 110 -9.32 16.79 30.16
N ILE A 111 -8.74 17.28 29.07
CA ILE A 111 -7.29 17.41 28.92
C ILE A 111 -6.86 18.78 29.43
N ASN A 112 -6.28 18.83 30.63
CA ASN A 112 -5.67 20.04 31.22
C ASN A 112 -6.56 21.30 31.23
N GLY A 113 -7.89 21.12 31.36
CA GLY A 113 -8.85 22.22 31.30
C GLY A 113 -8.99 22.91 29.94
N LEU A 114 -8.39 22.37 28.88
CA LEU A 114 -8.42 22.92 27.52
C LEU A 114 -9.65 22.48 26.72
N GLY A 115 -10.24 21.35 27.07
CA GLY A 115 -11.43 20.77 26.43
C GLY A 115 -11.54 19.28 26.73
N THR A 116 -12.62 18.65 26.29
CA THR A 116 -12.73 17.18 26.36
C THR A 116 -11.91 16.52 25.26
N ARG A 117 -11.53 15.24 25.47
CA ARG A 117 -10.85 14.45 24.45
C ARG A 117 -11.68 14.34 23.16
N GLU A 118 -13.00 14.22 23.27
CA GLU A 118 -13.92 14.27 22.12
C GLU A 118 -13.81 15.60 21.36
N GLU A 119 -13.86 16.74 22.05
CA GLU A 119 -13.78 18.07 21.41
C GLU A 119 -12.47 18.25 20.63
N ILE A 120 -11.35 17.82 21.22
CA ILE A 120 -10.02 17.92 20.60
C ILE A 120 -9.96 17.07 19.32
N ARG A 121 -10.30 15.78 19.42
CA ARG A 121 -10.25 14.87 18.27
C ARG A 121 -11.25 15.26 17.19
N LEU A 122 -12.44 15.73 17.57
CA LEU A 122 -13.45 16.16 16.64
C LEU A 122 -13.02 17.42 15.87
N ALA A 123 -12.34 18.37 16.53
CA ALA A 123 -11.74 19.52 15.85
C ALA A 123 -10.69 19.07 14.81
N MET A 124 -9.85 18.07 15.14
CA MET A 124 -8.87 17.50 14.21
C MET A 124 -9.50 16.79 13.01
N LEU A 125 -10.72 16.26 13.16
CA LEU A 125 -11.47 15.68 12.04
C LEU A 125 -12.08 16.79 11.20
N ARG A 126 -12.93 17.64 11.79
CA ARG A 126 -13.74 18.66 11.10
C ARG A 126 -12.95 19.61 10.21
N HIS A 127 -11.76 19.96 10.65
CA HIS A 127 -10.96 20.99 9.99
C HIS A 127 -9.76 20.36 9.26
N PRO A 128 -9.37 20.92 8.10
CA PRO A 128 -8.16 20.49 7.42
C PRO A 128 -6.93 20.80 8.28
N LEU A 129 -6.09 19.80 8.48
CA LEU A 129 -4.81 19.95 9.17
C LEU A 129 -3.70 19.95 8.13
N LEU A 130 -2.84 20.98 8.16
CA LEU A 130 -1.63 21.01 7.36
C LEU A 130 -0.59 20.13 8.05
N ILE A 131 -0.32 18.98 7.44
CA ILE A 131 0.61 17.94 7.93
C ILE A 131 1.53 17.60 6.77
N GLY A 132 2.62 18.37 6.64
CA GLY A 132 3.65 18.18 5.62
C GLY A 132 5.00 17.78 6.22
N PRO A 133 6.00 17.44 5.39
CA PRO A 133 7.40 17.34 5.81
C PRO A 133 7.91 18.68 6.37
N ASP A 134 9.02 18.64 7.11
CA ASP A 134 9.52 19.83 7.81
C ASP A 134 9.97 20.93 6.85
N ALA A 135 10.41 20.55 5.64
CA ALA A 135 10.70 21.50 4.56
C ALA A 135 9.45 22.27 4.11
N GLU A 136 8.30 21.59 3.97
CA GLU A 136 7.02 22.24 3.63
C GLU A 136 6.57 23.15 4.76
N LEU A 137 6.72 22.71 6.02
CA LEU A 137 6.37 23.53 7.18
C LEU A 137 7.21 24.81 7.26
N ARG A 138 8.53 24.72 7.05
CA ARG A 138 9.42 25.89 7.03
C ARG A 138 8.98 26.88 5.97
N TRP A 139 8.63 26.39 4.78
CA TRP A 139 8.10 27.24 3.72
C TRP A 139 6.76 27.87 4.11
N ILE A 140 5.81 27.10 4.67
CA ILE A 140 4.52 27.64 5.13
C ILE A 140 4.73 28.75 6.16
N VAL A 141 5.55 28.53 7.18
CA VAL A 141 5.78 29.52 8.25
C VAL A 141 6.52 30.75 7.75
N ALA A 142 7.43 30.61 6.78
CA ALA A 142 8.23 31.74 6.28
C ALA A 142 7.57 32.52 5.14
N GLU A 143 6.81 31.86 4.26
CA GLU A 143 6.35 32.42 2.98
C GLU A 143 4.83 32.61 2.90
N THR A 144 4.09 32.27 3.96
CA THR A 144 2.63 32.46 4.02
C THR A 144 2.20 33.27 5.24
N ASP A 145 0.99 33.83 5.20
CA ASP A 145 0.38 34.56 6.33
C ASP A 145 -0.05 33.64 7.49
N ALA A 146 0.51 32.42 7.62
CA ALA A 146 0.08 31.42 8.62
C ALA A 146 0.23 31.90 10.08
N LEU A 147 1.14 32.84 10.33
CA LEU A 147 1.33 33.48 11.64
C LEU A 147 0.73 34.90 11.70
N ASP A 148 0.20 35.42 10.61
CA ASP A 148 -0.31 36.79 10.51
C ASP A 148 -1.83 36.88 10.40
N ARG A 149 -2.48 35.80 9.92
CA ARG A 149 -3.92 35.72 9.73
C ARG A 149 -4.48 34.39 10.21
N PHE A 150 -5.59 34.45 10.95
CA PHE A 150 -6.30 33.26 11.39
C PHE A 150 -6.81 32.49 10.17
N ARG A 151 -6.71 31.17 10.25
CA ARG A 151 -7.18 30.29 9.18
C ARG A 151 -8.68 30.49 8.92
N PRO A 152 -9.15 30.34 7.66
CA PRO A 152 -10.56 30.53 7.30
C PRO A 152 -11.53 29.67 8.11
N GLU A 153 -11.09 28.51 8.59
CA GLU A 153 -11.91 27.56 9.31
C GLU A 153 -12.07 27.89 10.80
N VAL A 154 -11.30 28.86 11.32
CA VAL A 154 -11.40 29.30 12.72
C VAL A 154 -12.65 30.14 12.92
N SER A 155 -13.56 29.65 13.76
CA SER A 155 -14.81 30.34 14.10
C SER A 155 -14.56 31.72 14.73
N GLU A 156 -15.45 32.68 14.48
CA GLU A 156 -15.36 34.03 15.06
C GLU A 156 -15.30 34.01 16.59
N LYS A 157 -16.01 33.08 17.23
CA LYS A 157 -15.97 32.88 18.68
C LYS A 157 -14.57 32.48 19.16
N ALA A 158 -13.89 31.58 18.45
CA ALA A 158 -12.53 31.18 18.77
C ALA A 158 -11.53 32.32 18.56
N ARG A 159 -11.64 33.05 17.43
CA ARG A 159 -10.83 34.26 17.14
C ARG A 159 -10.92 35.28 18.28
N GLN A 160 -12.14 35.64 18.69
CA GLN A 160 -12.35 36.62 19.77
C GLN A 160 -11.82 36.13 21.12
N ARG A 161 -11.92 34.84 21.43
CA ARG A 161 -11.35 34.27 22.66
C ARG A 161 -9.83 34.40 22.70
N ILE A 162 -9.15 34.10 21.60
CA ILE A 162 -7.69 34.18 21.49
C ILE A 162 -7.24 35.64 21.59
N LEU A 163 -7.85 36.55 20.81
CA LEU A 163 -7.53 37.98 20.83
C LEU A 163 -7.72 38.58 22.23
N LYS A 164 -8.83 38.26 22.92
CA LYS A 164 -9.07 38.70 24.30
C LYS A 164 -8.00 38.14 25.25
N GLY A 165 -7.63 36.87 25.10
CA GLY A 165 -6.58 36.23 25.89
C GLY A 165 -5.21 36.87 25.69
N SER A 166 -4.82 37.17 24.46
CA SER A 166 -3.55 37.85 24.16
C SER A 166 -3.50 39.27 24.72
N ARG A 167 -4.61 40.02 24.65
CA ARG A 167 -4.72 41.35 25.30
C ARG A 167 -4.56 41.26 26.81
N GLN A 168 -5.11 40.22 27.42
CA GLN A 168 -4.98 40.00 28.86
C GLN A 168 -3.54 39.61 29.23
N LEU A 169 -2.92 38.70 28.48
CA LEU A 169 -1.52 38.28 28.67
C LEU A 169 -0.56 39.48 28.67
N LEU A 170 -0.71 40.40 27.71
CA LEU A 170 0.12 41.62 27.68
C LEU A 170 -0.10 42.54 28.87
N ARG A 171 -1.30 42.54 29.48
CA ARG A 171 -1.61 43.35 30.67
C ARG A 171 -1.15 42.69 31.97
N SER A 172 -1.10 41.35 32.02
CA SER A 172 -0.94 40.60 33.27
C SER A 172 0.50 40.31 33.69
N GLN A 173 1.50 40.44 32.80
CA GLN A 173 2.94 40.67 33.05
C GLN A 173 3.78 40.09 31.90
N THR A 174 4.53 40.96 31.22
CA THR A 174 5.43 40.66 30.08
C THR A 174 6.72 39.93 30.46
N HIS A 175 6.90 39.53 31.73
CA HIS A 175 8.23 39.18 32.28
C HIS A 175 8.50 37.68 32.43
N SER A 176 7.53 36.80 32.15
CA SER A 176 7.68 35.36 32.40
C SER A 176 8.03 34.51 31.17
N PHE A 177 8.00 35.07 29.96
CA PHE A 177 8.28 34.32 28.71
C PHE A 177 9.18 35.16 27.78
N PRO A 178 10.50 34.88 27.73
CA PRO A 178 11.49 35.68 26.98
C PRO A 178 11.12 35.92 25.51
N GLU A 179 10.50 34.94 24.87
CA GLU A 179 10.10 34.96 23.46
C GLU A 179 8.97 35.97 23.19
N LEU A 180 8.21 36.42 24.19
CA LEU A 180 7.24 37.52 24.03
C LEU A 180 7.93 38.88 23.89
N LYS A 181 9.08 39.06 24.54
CA LYS A 181 9.83 40.32 24.45
C LYS A 181 10.36 40.53 23.03
N GLU A 182 10.98 39.50 22.45
CA GLU A 182 11.43 39.53 21.05
C GLU A 182 10.28 39.79 20.07
N LEU A 183 9.09 39.24 20.36
CA LEU A 183 7.92 39.47 19.52
C LEU A 183 7.44 40.93 19.58
N LEU A 184 7.48 41.55 20.77
CA LEU A 184 7.15 42.97 20.95
C LEU A 184 8.18 43.88 20.27
N ASP A 185 9.45 43.51 20.24
CA ASP A 185 10.48 44.24 19.52
C ASP A 185 10.25 44.18 17.99
N LEU A 186 9.68 43.07 17.49
CA LEU A 186 9.35 42.88 16.06
C LEU A 186 8.09 43.65 15.62
N ILE A 187 7.02 43.61 16.42
CA ILE A 187 5.69 44.18 16.07
C ILE A 187 5.53 45.63 16.55
N GLY A 188 6.30 46.04 17.57
CA GLY A 188 6.28 47.37 18.17
C GLY A 188 5.61 47.38 19.56
N ALA A 189 6.27 47.97 20.55
CA ALA A 189 5.90 47.83 21.96
C ALA A 189 4.61 48.55 22.40
N ASP A 190 4.11 49.56 21.65
CA ASP A 190 2.91 50.31 22.03
C ASP A 190 1.62 49.67 21.51
N CYS A 191 1.10 48.72 22.28
CA CYS A 191 -0.11 47.97 21.95
C CYS A 191 -1.39 48.81 21.93
N ASN A 192 -1.38 50.07 22.41
CA ASN A 192 -2.55 50.96 22.35
C ASN A 192 -2.81 51.50 20.94
N THR A 193 -1.79 51.46 20.07
CA THR A 193 -1.88 51.94 18.67
C THR A 193 -2.17 50.83 17.67
N TRP A 194 -2.21 49.57 18.14
CA TRP A 194 -2.33 48.41 17.27
C TRP A 194 -3.69 48.32 16.60
N SER A 195 -3.64 48.12 15.27
CA SER A 195 -4.80 47.78 14.46
C SER A 195 -5.33 46.37 14.78
N GLY A 196 -6.51 46.01 14.26
CA GLY A 196 -7.05 44.65 14.37
C GLY A 196 -6.10 43.58 13.82
N SER A 197 -5.47 43.85 12.67
CA SER A 197 -4.50 42.94 12.06
C SER A 197 -3.18 42.83 12.86
N SER A 198 -2.75 43.92 13.50
CA SER A 198 -1.58 43.88 14.40
C SER A 198 -1.85 43.01 15.63
N TRP A 199 -3.07 43.09 16.19
CA TRP A 199 -3.50 42.21 17.27
C TRP A 199 -3.60 40.75 16.83
N GLU A 200 -4.09 40.49 15.62
CA GLU A 200 -4.18 39.15 15.03
C GLU A 200 -2.79 38.52 14.86
N SER A 201 -1.87 39.23 14.19
CA SER A 201 -0.48 38.77 13.99
C SER A 201 0.23 38.51 15.32
N PHE A 202 0.11 39.43 16.29
CA PHE A 202 0.69 39.22 17.63
C PHE A 202 0.13 37.97 18.32
N SER A 203 -1.20 37.80 18.30
CA SER A 203 -1.86 36.65 18.92
C SER A 203 -1.38 35.31 18.36
N LEU A 204 -1.24 35.22 17.04
CA LEU A 204 -0.82 34.01 16.35
C LEU A 204 0.66 33.71 16.57
N HIS A 205 1.53 34.72 16.47
CA HIS A 205 2.95 34.56 16.77
C HIS A 205 3.20 34.17 18.23
N ALA A 206 2.47 34.76 19.18
CA ALA A 206 2.57 34.39 20.59
C ALA A 206 2.14 32.93 20.79
N LEU A 207 1.00 32.52 20.21
CA LEU A 207 0.50 31.17 20.32
C LEU A 207 1.46 30.14 19.72
N TRP A 208 2.02 30.43 18.54
CA TRP A 208 3.04 29.61 17.89
C TRP A 208 4.28 29.41 18.77
N ARG A 209 4.85 30.51 19.31
CA ARG A 209 6.04 30.46 20.18
C ARG A 209 5.78 29.66 21.46
N ILE A 210 4.59 29.81 22.06
CA ILE A 210 4.19 29.05 23.26
C ILE A 210 4.10 27.55 22.95
N CYS A 211 3.42 27.16 21.87
CA CYS A 211 3.35 25.75 21.45
C CYS A 211 4.74 25.16 21.17
N ARG A 212 5.61 25.93 20.53
CA ARG A 212 6.98 25.49 20.22
C ARG A 212 7.81 25.29 21.49
N SER A 213 7.84 26.27 22.39
CA SER A 213 8.54 26.18 23.67
C SER A 213 8.00 25.03 24.54
N GLY A 214 6.68 24.82 24.55
CA GLY A 214 6.02 23.70 25.22
C GLY A 214 6.52 22.34 24.74
N ILE A 215 6.57 22.11 23.42
CA ILE A 215 7.09 20.86 22.83
C ILE A 215 8.60 20.70 23.05
N GLU A 216 9.38 21.77 22.89
CA GLU A 216 10.84 21.75 23.12
C GLU A 216 11.17 21.33 24.57
N SER A 217 10.31 21.64 25.55
CA SER A 217 10.47 21.22 26.94
C SER A 217 10.32 19.70 27.17
N LEU A 218 9.70 18.96 26.24
CA LEU A 218 9.38 17.53 26.40
C LEU A 218 10.52 16.58 26.06
N GLN A 219 11.67 17.09 25.63
CA GLN A 219 12.74 16.26 25.06
C GLN A 219 13.19 15.10 25.96
N GLY A 220 13.24 13.91 25.33
CA GLY A 220 13.97 12.71 25.73
C GLY A 220 14.82 12.22 24.55
N PRO A 221 15.74 11.25 24.74
CA PRO A 221 16.64 10.80 23.67
C PRO A 221 15.83 10.27 22.47
N ALA A 222 16.15 10.76 21.28
CA ALA A 222 15.57 10.27 20.03
C ALA A 222 15.80 8.76 19.93
N ARG A 223 14.73 7.97 19.76
CA ARG A 223 14.88 6.55 19.46
C ARG A 223 15.42 6.45 18.03
N PRO A 224 16.58 5.82 17.80
CA PRO A 224 17.06 5.61 16.46
C PRO A 224 16.06 4.69 15.74
N GLU A 225 15.46 5.18 14.64
CA GLU A 225 14.80 4.29 13.69
C GLU A 225 15.84 3.30 13.16
N GLN A 226 15.63 2.01 13.41
CA GLN A 226 16.52 0.96 12.95
C GLN A 226 16.26 0.71 11.47
N ARG A 227 17.07 1.34 10.61
CA ARG A 227 17.08 1.05 9.17
C ARG A 227 17.82 -0.26 8.93
N VAL A 228 17.09 -1.29 8.49
CA VAL A 228 17.63 -2.63 8.28
C VAL A 228 18.30 -2.77 6.91
N ARG A 229 17.69 -2.22 5.83
CA ARG A 229 18.24 -2.33 4.48
C ARG A 229 19.47 -1.46 4.25
N PRO A 230 20.56 -2.02 3.69
CA PRO A 230 21.72 -1.24 3.26
C PRO A 230 21.38 -0.10 2.30
N ARG A 231 20.42 -0.31 1.39
CA ARG A 231 19.93 0.72 0.47
C ARG A 231 19.41 1.96 1.22
N ASP A 232 18.55 1.79 2.22
CA ASP A 232 17.98 2.92 2.96
C ASP A 232 19.06 3.63 3.80
N ILE A 233 20.03 2.88 4.32
CA ILE A 233 21.21 3.45 5.00
C ILE A 233 21.98 4.37 4.03
N LEU A 234 22.28 3.91 2.81
CA LEU A 234 23.02 4.70 1.82
C LEU A 234 22.23 5.92 1.34
N LEU A 235 20.94 5.74 1.04
CA LEU A 235 20.08 6.82 0.56
C LEU A 235 19.99 7.95 1.59
N HIS A 236 19.80 7.62 2.86
CA HIS A 236 19.69 8.62 3.92
C HIS A 236 21.03 9.19 4.39
N ALA A 237 22.12 8.42 4.36
CA ALA A 237 23.44 8.89 4.80
C ALA A 237 24.22 9.64 3.72
N LEU A 238 24.11 9.19 2.47
CA LEU A 238 24.95 9.61 1.35
C LEU A 238 24.15 10.21 0.18
N GLY A 239 22.84 10.00 0.11
CA GLY A 239 22.00 10.45 -1.01
C GLY A 239 22.03 9.50 -2.23
N GLU A 240 22.60 8.31 -2.07
CA GLU A 240 22.80 7.34 -3.16
C GLU A 240 21.76 6.22 -3.10
N ASP A 241 21.01 6.01 -4.20
CA ASP A 241 20.04 4.90 -4.32
C ASP A 241 20.58 3.79 -5.23
N ILE A 242 20.93 2.66 -4.63
CA ILE A 242 21.42 1.47 -5.34
C ILE A 242 20.29 0.63 -5.97
N GLU A 243 19.03 0.88 -5.65
CA GLU A 243 17.93 -0.04 -5.97
C GLU A 243 17.64 -0.09 -7.46
N SER A 244 17.60 1.06 -8.13
CA SER A 244 17.28 1.16 -9.57
C SER A 244 18.22 0.30 -10.43
N GLN A 245 19.53 0.41 -10.20
CA GLN A 245 20.54 -0.35 -10.95
C GLN A 245 20.46 -1.87 -10.72
N VAL A 246 20.21 -2.29 -9.47
CA VAL A 246 20.06 -3.71 -9.13
C VAL A 246 18.79 -4.27 -9.77
N GLN A 247 17.66 -3.57 -9.61
CA GLN A 247 16.38 -4.01 -10.14
C GLN A 247 16.35 -4.04 -11.67
N ASP A 248 16.97 -3.08 -12.36
CA ASP A 248 17.00 -3.04 -13.82
C ASP A 248 17.63 -4.30 -14.45
N LEU A 249 18.70 -4.82 -13.84
CA LEU A 249 19.33 -6.07 -14.28
C LEU A 249 18.46 -7.28 -13.90
N LEU A 250 18.01 -7.30 -12.64
CA LEU A 250 17.28 -8.44 -12.09
C LEU A 250 15.93 -8.65 -12.80
N ILE A 251 15.18 -7.59 -13.09
CA ILE A 251 13.91 -7.63 -13.83
C ILE A 251 14.10 -8.24 -15.22
N ARG A 252 15.16 -7.85 -15.95
CA ARG A 252 15.44 -8.40 -17.29
C ARG A 252 15.75 -9.89 -17.21
N PHE A 253 16.53 -10.29 -16.22
CA PHE A 253 16.85 -11.69 -16.00
C PHE A 253 15.62 -12.51 -15.58
N CYS A 254 14.77 -11.98 -14.69
CA CYS A 254 13.50 -12.61 -14.32
C CYS A 254 12.59 -12.81 -15.54
N GLY A 255 12.52 -11.83 -16.45
CA GLY A 255 11.77 -11.96 -17.70
C GLY A 255 12.28 -13.10 -18.59
N ALA A 256 13.60 -13.26 -18.72
CA ALA A 256 14.19 -14.37 -19.47
C ALA A 256 14.01 -15.74 -18.77
N PHE A 257 14.12 -15.75 -17.43
CA PHE A 257 14.02 -16.98 -16.64
C PHE A 257 12.58 -17.53 -16.60
N LEU A 258 11.58 -16.66 -16.48
CA LEU A 258 10.17 -17.03 -16.44
C LEU A 258 9.53 -17.21 -17.81
N ASP A 259 10.27 -16.97 -18.90
CA ASP A 259 9.74 -17.13 -20.26
C ASP A 259 9.17 -18.54 -20.46
N GLN A 260 7.97 -18.60 -21.03
CA GLN A 260 7.23 -19.84 -21.32
C GLN A 260 7.32 -20.21 -22.81
N GLY A 261 8.41 -19.81 -23.47
CA GLY A 261 8.65 -20.07 -24.89
C GLY A 261 8.11 -18.99 -25.83
N TYR A 262 7.93 -17.75 -25.35
CA TYR A 262 7.56 -16.63 -26.21
C TYR A 262 8.75 -16.05 -26.97
N SER A 263 9.96 -16.20 -26.44
CA SER A 263 11.20 -15.74 -27.07
C SER A 263 11.80 -16.85 -27.93
N ASP A 264 12.39 -16.49 -29.07
CA ASP A 264 13.14 -17.43 -29.91
C ASP A 264 14.48 -17.85 -29.26
N TRP A 265 14.93 -17.13 -28.24
CA TRP A 265 16.20 -17.33 -27.54
C TRP A 265 15.93 -17.84 -26.13
N GLU A 266 16.39 -19.05 -25.84
CA GLU A 266 16.24 -19.68 -24.53
C GLU A 266 17.37 -19.26 -23.57
N LEU A 267 17.04 -19.17 -22.28
CA LEU A 267 18.01 -18.90 -21.24
C LEU A 267 18.86 -20.17 -20.97
N PRO A 268 20.19 -20.13 -21.13
CA PRO A 268 21.05 -21.28 -20.86
C PRO A 268 20.93 -21.76 -19.41
N ASP A 269 20.98 -23.07 -19.21
CA ASP A 269 20.98 -23.71 -17.88
C ASP A 269 19.78 -23.34 -16.99
N ARG A 270 18.68 -22.84 -17.56
CA ARG A 270 17.44 -22.48 -16.86
C ARG A 270 16.91 -23.62 -15.97
N GLU A 271 16.99 -24.85 -16.47
CA GLU A 271 16.56 -26.06 -15.76
C GLU A 271 17.40 -26.39 -14.51
N GLN A 272 18.53 -25.71 -14.30
CA GLN A 272 19.34 -25.84 -13.08
C GLN A 272 18.88 -24.89 -11.96
N GLY A 273 17.99 -23.93 -12.25
CA GLY A 273 17.44 -22.98 -11.28
C GLY A 273 17.96 -21.56 -11.47
N PHE A 274 17.36 -20.62 -10.73
CA PHE A 274 17.61 -19.18 -10.90
C PHE A 274 19.07 -18.79 -10.66
N TYR A 275 19.67 -19.31 -9.59
CA TYR A 275 21.05 -19.00 -9.20
C TYR A 275 22.07 -19.57 -10.21
N GLU A 276 21.87 -20.82 -10.62
CA GLU A 276 22.80 -21.55 -11.48
C GLU A 276 22.80 -21.02 -12.91
N SER A 277 21.61 -20.71 -13.44
CA SER A 277 21.47 -20.04 -14.73
C SER A 277 22.08 -18.63 -14.72
N PHE A 278 21.98 -17.90 -13.59
CA PHE A 278 22.60 -16.58 -13.45
C PHE A 278 24.13 -16.68 -13.45
N ILE A 279 24.70 -17.61 -12.66
CA ILE A 279 26.15 -17.88 -12.64
C ILE A 279 26.63 -18.24 -14.05
N ALA A 280 25.98 -19.21 -14.71
CA ALA A 280 26.40 -19.69 -16.03
C ALA A 280 26.43 -18.58 -17.12
N LEU A 281 25.48 -17.64 -17.04
CA LEU A 281 25.39 -16.54 -17.99
C LEU A 281 26.39 -15.41 -17.69
N PHE A 282 26.47 -14.97 -16.43
CA PHE A 282 27.23 -13.78 -16.03
C PHE A 282 28.67 -14.04 -15.61
N SER A 283 29.09 -15.31 -15.46
CA SER A 283 30.51 -15.66 -15.26
C SER A 283 31.33 -15.59 -16.56
N GLN A 284 30.68 -15.42 -17.72
CA GLN A 284 31.36 -15.40 -19.01
C GLN A 284 32.20 -14.12 -19.17
N PRO A 285 33.44 -14.20 -19.68
CA PRO A 285 34.28 -13.04 -19.94
C PRO A 285 33.75 -12.27 -21.17
N LYS A 286 32.71 -11.44 -20.95
CA LYS A 286 32.18 -10.50 -21.94
C LYS A 286 32.44 -9.08 -21.47
N HIS A 287 32.39 -8.12 -22.40
CA HIS A 287 32.42 -6.70 -22.05
C HIS A 287 31.21 -6.38 -21.17
N VAL A 288 31.47 -6.15 -19.89
CA VAL A 288 30.48 -5.66 -18.93
C VAL A 288 30.39 -4.14 -19.10
N PRO A 289 29.30 -3.59 -19.64
CA PRO A 289 29.24 -2.16 -19.98
C PRO A 289 29.10 -1.26 -18.74
N TYR A 290 28.64 -1.82 -17.61
CA TYR A 290 28.40 -1.07 -16.39
C TYR A 290 29.56 -1.22 -15.40
N ARG A 291 30.08 -0.09 -14.89
CA ARG A 291 31.20 -0.05 -13.95
C ARG A 291 30.94 -0.86 -12.68
N TRP A 292 29.73 -0.75 -12.12
CA TRP A 292 29.32 -1.45 -10.89
C TRP A 292 29.30 -2.98 -11.04
N LEU A 293 29.26 -3.51 -12.27
CA LEU A 293 29.29 -4.96 -12.54
C LEU A 293 30.69 -5.49 -12.86
N ARG A 294 31.75 -4.66 -12.85
CA ARG A 294 33.11 -5.06 -13.25
C ARG A 294 33.64 -6.25 -12.42
N GLY A 295 33.24 -6.36 -11.16
CA GLY A 295 33.61 -7.47 -10.28
C GLY A 295 32.77 -8.74 -10.43
N LEU A 296 31.63 -8.67 -11.13
CA LEU A 296 30.64 -9.75 -11.15
C LEU A 296 31.20 -11.07 -11.71
N PRO A 297 31.87 -11.11 -12.88
CA PRO A 297 32.32 -12.39 -13.44
C PRO A 297 33.28 -13.13 -12.51
N ASN A 298 34.23 -12.42 -11.89
CA ASN A 298 35.21 -13.01 -10.97
C ASN A 298 34.53 -13.52 -9.69
N LEU A 299 33.56 -12.77 -9.16
CA LEU A 299 32.79 -13.18 -7.99
C LEU A 299 32.00 -14.47 -8.27
N LEU A 300 31.35 -14.56 -9.43
CA LEU A 300 30.57 -15.75 -9.82
C LEU A 300 31.46 -16.95 -10.12
N LEU A 301 32.66 -16.74 -10.70
CA LEU A 301 33.63 -17.81 -10.90
C LEU A 301 34.15 -18.37 -9.57
N ASP A 302 34.46 -17.50 -8.59
CA ASP A 302 34.86 -17.94 -7.25
C ASP A 302 33.75 -18.76 -6.55
N LEU A 303 32.50 -18.28 -6.59
CA LEU A 303 31.36 -19.00 -6.03
C LEU A 303 31.17 -20.38 -6.69
N LYS A 304 31.35 -20.44 -8.01
CA LYS A 304 31.28 -21.68 -8.80
C LYS A 304 32.41 -22.65 -8.44
N ASP A 305 33.64 -22.17 -8.34
CA ASP A 305 34.82 -22.96 -8.01
C ASP A 305 34.75 -23.53 -6.59
N ARG A 306 34.20 -22.75 -5.65
CA ARG A 306 33.93 -23.17 -4.26
C ARG A 306 32.65 -24.00 -4.10
N GLN A 307 31.86 -24.17 -5.16
CA GLN A 307 30.58 -24.88 -5.16
C GLN A 307 29.59 -24.37 -4.09
N VAL A 308 29.54 -23.05 -3.91
CA VAL A 308 28.67 -22.40 -2.92
C VAL A 308 27.21 -22.49 -3.38
N SER A 309 26.33 -23.05 -2.55
CA SER A 309 24.90 -23.10 -2.82
C SER A 309 24.24 -21.72 -2.73
N ALA A 310 23.04 -21.57 -3.31
CA ALA A 310 22.28 -20.32 -3.21
C ALA A 310 22.06 -19.86 -1.75
N LEU A 311 21.75 -20.79 -0.84
CA LEU A 311 21.51 -20.48 0.57
C LEU A 311 22.79 -20.05 1.31
N GLU A 312 23.93 -20.69 1.01
CA GLU A 312 25.23 -20.27 1.53
C GLU A 312 25.63 -18.89 0.98
N SER A 313 25.36 -18.61 -0.30
CA SER A 313 25.59 -17.29 -0.89
C SER A 313 24.74 -16.19 -0.23
N VAL A 314 23.50 -16.50 0.18
CA VAL A 314 22.67 -15.60 1.01
C VAL A 314 23.38 -15.33 2.34
N ALA A 315 23.82 -16.38 3.05
CA ALA A 315 24.53 -16.25 4.33
C ALA A 315 25.82 -15.42 4.22
N GLU A 316 26.67 -15.71 3.21
CA GLU A 316 27.89 -14.95 2.92
C GLU A 316 27.57 -13.47 2.66
N SER A 317 26.51 -13.21 1.90
CA SER A 317 26.12 -11.84 1.54
C SER A 317 25.55 -11.05 2.73
N LEU A 318 24.75 -11.68 3.59
CA LEU A 318 24.25 -11.05 4.82
C LEU A 318 25.41 -10.65 5.75
N SER A 319 26.43 -11.49 5.85
CA SER A 319 27.66 -11.19 6.61
C SER A 319 28.44 -10.03 5.99
N ALA A 320 28.64 -10.05 4.67
CA ALA A 320 29.31 -8.99 3.92
C ALA A 320 28.59 -7.63 4.00
N LEU A 321 27.28 -7.63 4.25
CA LEU A 321 26.45 -6.43 4.40
C LEU A 321 26.32 -5.95 5.86
N ALA A 322 27.05 -6.55 6.81
CA ALA A 322 27.03 -6.18 8.23
C ALA A 322 25.62 -6.25 8.87
N ILE A 323 24.86 -7.30 8.53
CA ILE A 323 23.50 -7.52 9.02
C ILE A 323 23.55 -8.43 10.26
N SER A 324 23.03 -7.94 11.38
CA SER A 324 22.91 -8.72 12.62
C SER A 324 21.84 -9.81 12.49
N ALA A 325 22.00 -10.92 13.21
CA ALA A 325 21.05 -12.04 13.22
C ALA A 325 19.59 -11.57 13.44
N ASP A 326 19.37 -10.68 14.41
CA ASP A 326 18.05 -10.12 14.75
C ASP A 326 17.38 -9.36 13.59
N SER A 327 18.14 -8.89 12.61
CA SER A 327 17.65 -8.11 11.47
C SER A 327 17.61 -8.90 10.16
N GLN A 328 18.10 -10.14 10.13
CA GLN A 328 18.15 -10.95 8.91
C GLN A 328 16.75 -11.26 8.37
N GLN A 329 15.83 -11.70 9.24
CA GLN A 329 14.46 -12.01 8.83
C GLN A 329 13.76 -10.81 8.21
N GLU A 330 13.90 -9.63 8.83
CA GLU A 330 13.30 -8.39 8.32
C GLU A 330 13.94 -7.95 7.00
N LEU A 331 15.27 -8.09 6.85
CA LEU A 331 15.94 -7.79 5.58
C LEU A 331 15.47 -8.71 4.45
N ILE A 332 15.39 -10.02 4.70
CA ILE A 332 14.92 -11.02 3.73
C ILE A 332 13.51 -10.67 3.28
N ARG A 333 12.63 -10.36 4.24
CA ARG A 333 11.26 -9.92 3.98
C ARG A 333 11.22 -8.69 3.07
N GLN A 334 11.94 -7.62 3.42
CA GLN A 334 11.94 -6.39 2.63
C GLN A 334 12.55 -6.58 1.23
N ASN A 335 13.60 -7.39 1.10
CA ASN A 335 14.26 -7.65 -0.18
C ASN A 335 13.34 -8.43 -1.14
N LEU A 336 12.68 -9.51 -0.68
CA LEU A 336 11.72 -10.25 -1.50
C LEU A 336 10.51 -9.38 -1.91
N LEU A 337 10.05 -8.50 -1.01
CA LEU A 337 8.93 -7.61 -1.28
C LEU A 337 9.27 -6.43 -2.20
N SER A 338 10.56 -6.08 -2.35
CA SER A 338 11.00 -5.01 -3.26
C SER A 338 10.64 -5.28 -4.73
N LEU A 339 10.65 -6.55 -5.13
CA LEU A 339 10.18 -7.03 -6.44
C LEU A 339 9.09 -8.11 -6.26
N ARG A 340 8.14 -7.86 -5.36
CA ARG A 340 7.09 -8.82 -4.97
C ARG A 340 6.38 -9.52 -6.13
N GLY A 341 6.19 -8.84 -7.28
CA GLY A 341 5.60 -9.45 -8.47
C GLY A 341 6.49 -10.54 -9.08
N TRP A 342 7.78 -10.25 -9.28
CA TRP A 342 8.75 -11.21 -9.82
C TRP A 342 9.05 -12.34 -8.84
N ALA A 343 9.30 -12.00 -7.57
CA ALA A 343 9.52 -12.99 -6.52
C ALA A 343 8.30 -13.91 -6.35
N GLY A 344 7.08 -13.34 -6.35
CA GLY A 344 5.83 -14.09 -6.29
C GLY A 344 5.63 -15.02 -7.48
N MET A 345 5.92 -14.57 -8.72
CA MET A 345 5.87 -15.45 -9.89
C MET A 345 6.86 -16.61 -9.79
N ILE A 346 8.11 -16.36 -9.38
CA ILE A 346 9.12 -17.41 -9.16
C ILE A 346 8.63 -18.41 -8.12
N TRP A 347 8.14 -17.92 -6.98
CA TRP A 347 7.61 -18.75 -5.91
C TRP A 347 6.42 -19.62 -6.37
N GLN A 348 5.50 -19.04 -7.13
CA GLN A 348 4.36 -19.79 -7.68
C GLN A 348 4.80 -20.87 -8.68
N VAL A 349 5.67 -20.53 -9.62
CA VAL A 349 6.13 -21.49 -10.64
C VAL A 349 6.92 -22.65 -10.01
N GLU A 350 7.77 -22.38 -9.01
CA GLU A 350 8.53 -23.43 -8.32
C GLU A 350 7.67 -24.29 -7.38
N ALA A 351 6.59 -23.74 -6.81
CA ALA A 351 5.67 -24.47 -5.93
C ALA A 351 4.86 -25.54 -6.69
N GLY A 352 4.76 -25.42 -8.01
CA GLY A 352 4.24 -26.47 -8.90
C GLY A 352 2.89 -26.15 -9.50
N VAL A 353 2.87 -25.26 -10.49
CA VAL A 353 1.67 -24.96 -11.30
C VAL A 353 1.57 -25.95 -12.47
N ASP A 354 0.45 -26.68 -12.55
CA ASP A 354 0.30 -27.81 -13.49
C ASP A 354 0.09 -27.41 -14.96
N TRP A 355 -0.38 -26.20 -15.23
CA TRP A 355 -0.69 -25.73 -16.59
C TRP A 355 0.48 -25.02 -17.29
N LEU A 356 1.64 -24.86 -16.64
CA LEU A 356 2.80 -24.20 -17.25
C LEU A 356 3.57 -25.15 -18.17
N VAL A 357 3.99 -24.63 -19.33
CA VAL A 357 4.75 -25.38 -20.35
C VAL A 357 6.17 -25.65 -19.85
N HIS A 358 6.81 -24.62 -19.28
CA HIS A 358 8.20 -24.66 -18.85
C HIS A 358 8.27 -24.44 -17.34
N LYS A 359 8.38 -25.54 -16.58
CA LYS A 359 8.55 -25.53 -15.12
C LYS A 359 9.93 -24.97 -14.73
N ILE A 360 10.11 -24.65 -13.45
CA ILE A 360 11.41 -24.28 -12.86
C ILE A 360 11.70 -25.16 -11.63
N PRO A 361 12.98 -25.38 -11.27
CA PRO A 361 13.34 -26.15 -10.08
C PRO A 361 12.95 -25.48 -8.76
N ARG A 362 12.69 -26.30 -7.73
CA ARG A 362 12.54 -25.83 -6.34
C ARG A 362 13.83 -25.18 -5.84
N GLY A 363 13.69 -24.12 -5.04
CA GLY A 363 14.82 -23.33 -4.54
C GLY A 363 15.22 -22.18 -5.46
N SER A 364 14.46 -21.94 -6.54
CA SER A 364 14.64 -20.80 -7.43
C SER A 364 14.37 -19.47 -6.73
N LEU A 365 13.45 -19.43 -5.75
CA LEU A 365 13.23 -18.22 -4.93
C LEU A 365 14.44 -17.90 -4.04
N VAL A 366 15.07 -18.92 -3.44
CA VAL A 366 16.34 -18.76 -2.70
C VAL A 366 17.42 -18.24 -3.65
N GLY A 367 17.49 -18.79 -4.87
CA GLY A 367 18.41 -18.33 -5.89
C GLY A 367 18.17 -16.88 -6.33
N PHE A 368 16.92 -16.45 -6.44
CA PHE A 368 16.55 -15.06 -6.70
C PHE A 368 17.10 -14.12 -5.63
N LEU A 369 16.88 -14.45 -4.35
CA LEU A 369 17.40 -13.66 -3.23
C LEU A 369 18.93 -13.63 -3.20
N ALA A 370 19.58 -14.78 -3.47
CA ALA A 370 21.04 -14.88 -3.53
C ALA A 370 21.61 -13.92 -4.58
N VAL A 371 21.08 -13.94 -5.81
CA VAL A 371 21.48 -13.03 -6.89
C VAL A 371 21.22 -11.57 -6.51
N GLN A 372 20.06 -11.26 -5.94
CA GLN A 372 19.73 -9.91 -5.51
C GLN A 372 20.77 -9.36 -4.52
N LEU A 373 21.14 -10.13 -3.49
CA LEU A 373 22.12 -9.72 -2.49
C LEU A 373 23.54 -9.59 -3.06
N LEU A 374 23.93 -10.44 -4.01
CA LEU A 374 25.22 -10.31 -4.72
C LEU A 374 25.30 -9.01 -5.52
N LEU A 375 24.22 -8.66 -6.22
CA LEU A 375 24.13 -7.41 -6.96
C LEU A 375 24.12 -6.19 -6.03
N GLU A 376 23.40 -6.25 -4.90
CA GLU A 376 23.44 -5.20 -3.88
C GLU A 376 24.86 -4.98 -3.36
N ARG A 377 25.63 -6.05 -3.06
CA ARG A 377 27.03 -5.93 -2.63
C ARG A 377 27.89 -5.16 -3.62
N LEU A 378 27.84 -5.51 -4.89
CA LEU A 378 28.62 -4.85 -5.95
C LEU A 378 28.21 -3.39 -6.14
N ALA A 379 26.91 -3.11 -6.08
CA ALA A 379 26.38 -1.76 -6.14
C ALA A 379 26.87 -0.89 -4.96
N ILE A 380 26.93 -1.45 -3.75
CA ILE A 380 27.44 -0.75 -2.56
C ILE A 380 28.95 -0.50 -2.65
N GLU A 381 29.73 -1.47 -3.13
CA GLU A 381 31.17 -1.28 -3.38
C GLU A 381 31.43 -0.14 -4.38
N GLN A 382 30.59 -0.03 -5.41
CA GLN A 382 30.66 1.07 -6.38
C GLN A 382 30.37 2.43 -5.72
N VAL A 383 29.34 2.52 -4.88
CA VAL A 383 29.05 3.74 -4.09
C VAL A 383 30.26 4.13 -3.24
N GLY A 384 30.97 3.15 -2.68
CA GLY A 384 32.20 3.39 -1.95
C GLY A 384 33.28 4.08 -2.80
N GLU A 385 33.50 3.59 -4.02
CA GLU A 385 34.46 4.16 -4.96
C GLU A 385 34.07 5.59 -5.39
N ASP A 386 32.77 5.83 -5.63
CA ASP A 386 32.27 7.12 -6.11
C ASP A 386 32.22 8.20 -5.02
N VAL A 387 31.81 7.83 -3.80
CA VAL A 387 31.66 8.78 -2.68
C VAL A 387 32.96 8.98 -1.90
N PHE A 388 33.74 7.92 -1.68
CA PHE A 388 34.96 7.99 -0.86
C PHE A 388 36.25 7.99 -1.68
N GLY A 389 36.17 7.86 -3.01
CA GLY A 389 37.32 7.93 -3.92
C GLY A 389 38.28 6.75 -3.84
N LYS A 390 37.90 5.67 -3.12
CA LYS A 390 38.70 4.45 -2.95
C LYS A 390 37.78 3.23 -2.98
N ARG A 391 38.27 2.12 -3.51
CA ARG A 391 37.53 0.85 -3.49
C ARG A 391 37.50 0.29 -2.07
N GLN A 392 36.31 0.05 -1.56
CA GLN A 392 36.04 -0.50 -0.22
C GLN A 392 35.09 -1.69 -0.35
N SER A 393 35.13 -2.58 0.62
CA SER A 393 34.15 -3.65 0.75
C SER A 393 32.76 -3.09 1.10
N ALA A 394 31.70 -3.81 0.74
CA ALA A 394 30.33 -3.41 1.10
C ALA A 394 30.16 -3.18 2.61
N TYR A 395 30.82 -4.00 3.44
CA TYR A 395 30.85 -3.88 4.90
C TYR A 395 31.36 -2.50 5.33
N GLU A 396 32.51 -2.07 4.79
CA GLU A 396 33.15 -0.80 5.15
C GLU A 396 32.29 0.40 4.73
N VAL A 397 31.72 0.35 3.53
CA VAL A 397 30.84 1.41 3.00
C VAL A 397 29.61 1.57 3.89
N ILE A 398 28.95 0.47 4.27
CA ILE A 398 27.79 0.49 5.17
C ILE A 398 28.19 0.99 6.56
N ALA A 399 29.33 0.57 7.10
CA ALA A 399 29.82 1.02 8.38
C ALA A 399 30.11 2.54 8.40
N GLU A 400 30.68 3.08 7.32
CA GLU A 400 30.88 4.52 7.16
C GLU A 400 29.56 5.29 6.97
N ALA A 401 28.64 4.76 6.17
CA ALA A 401 27.31 5.34 6.00
C ALA A 401 26.52 5.38 7.33
N ARG A 402 26.58 4.31 8.15
CA ARG A 402 26.00 4.27 9.49
C ARG A 402 26.54 5.36 10.43
N LYS A 403 27.80 5.78 10.29
CA LYS A 403 28.37 6.90 11.06
C LYS A 403 27.86 8.26 10.59
N LYS A 404 27.51 8.39 9.30
CA LYS A 404 26.98 9.62 8.70
C LYS A 404 25.45 9.73 8.77
N LEU A 405 24.78 8.64 9.13
CA LEU A 405 23.34 8.63 9.39
C LEU A 405 23.01 9.64 10.47
N ARG A 406 22.28 10.68 10.06
CA ARG A 406 21.60 11.53 11.01
C ARG A 406 20.54 10.68 11.71
N PRO A 407 20.34 10.84 13.04
CA PRO A 407 19.15 10.29 13.69
C PRO A 407 17.94 10.67 12.83
N SER A 408 17.00 9.74 12.62
CA SER A 408 15.71 10.12 12.08
C SER A 408 15.20 11.24 12.98
N GLU A 409 15.12 12.48 12.47
CA GLU A 409 14.59 13.57 13.28
C GLU A 409 13.18 13.11 13.64
N PRO A 410 12.88 12.78 14.93
CA PRO A 410 11.50 12.54 15.30
C PRO A 410 10.73 13.76 14.81
N MET A 411 9.61 13.53 14.11
CA MET A 411 8.73 14.57 13.55
C MET A 411 9.08 15.94 14.12
N SER A 412 9.76 16.81 13.35
CA SER A 412 10.40 18.01 13.90
C SER A 412 9.50 18.64 14.96
N HIS A 413 10.07 19.05 16.09
CA HIS A 413 9.32 19.71 17.15
C HIS A 413 8.42 20.83 16.60
N ASP A 414 8.87 21.51 15.54
CA ASP A 414 8.08 22.50 14.81
C ASP A 414 6.80 21.91 14.24
N ARG A 415 6.82 20.69 13.69
CA ARG A 415 5.65 19.99 13.16
C ARG A 415 4.64 19.64 14.24
N GLN A 416 5.10 19.11 15.37
CA GLN A 416 4.22 18.81 16.52
C GLN A 416 3.64 20.10 17.10
N ALA A 417 4.49 21.12 17.30
CA ALA A 417 4.08 22.43 17.74
C ALA A 417 3.09 23.08 16.76
N PHE A 418 3.26 22.89 15.45
CA PHE A 418 2.41 23.49 14.43
C PHE A 418 1.04 22.80 14.37
N LEU A 419 1.01 21.49 14.57
CA LEU A 419 -0.23 20.75 14.75
C LEU A 419 -1.00 21.26 15.99
N LEU A 420 -0.31 21.43 17.12
CA LEU A 420 -0.91 21.99 18.34
C LEU A 420 -1.37 23.44 18.16
N PHE A 421 -0.58 24.26 17.47
CA PHE A 421 -0.92 25.64 17.12
C PHE A 421 -2.20 25.70 16.28
N GLN A 422 -2.37 24.81 15.29
CA GLN A 422 -3.61 24.72 14.51
C GLN A 422 -4.80 24.33 15.39
N ILE A 423 -4.64 23.37 16.30
CA ILE A 423 -5.71 22.93 17.22
C ILE A 423 -6.08 24.01 18.22
N ALA A 424 -5.09 24.70 18.78
CA ALA A 424 -5.28 25.82 19.68
C ALA A 424 -6.09 26.95 19.02
N GLN A 425 -5.83 27.24 17.73
CA GLN A 425 -6.63 28.18 16.96
C GLN A 425 -8.09 27.74 16.84
N MET A 426 -8.33 26.48 16.42
CA MET A 426 -9.68 25.96 16.17
C MET A 426 -10.55 25.95 17.43
N LEU A 427 -9.97 25.56 18.57
CA LEU A 427 -10.66 25.47 19.85
C LEU A 427 -10.69 26.80 20.62
N GLY A 428 -9.94 27.82 20.16
CA GLY A 428 -9.89 29.12 20.81
C GLY A 428 -9.20 29.09 22.17
N TRP A 429 -8.12 28.30 22.29
CA TRP A 429 -7.28 28.23 23.49
C TRP A 429 -6.52 29.53 23.68
N GLN A 430 -6.55 30.06 24.89
CA GLN A 430 -5.89 31.32 25.19
C GLN A 430 -4.40 31.08 25.47
N PRO A 431 -3.51 31.99 25.04
CA PRO A 431 -2.08 31.90 25.31
C PRO A 431 -1.72 31.63 26.78
N GLN A 432 -2.40 32.28 27.73
CA GLN A 432 -2.16 32.08 29.16
C GLN A 432 -2.45 30.63 29.60
N GLN A 433 -3.52 30.01 29.09
CA GLN A 433 -3.87 28.63 29.45
C GLN A 433 -2.77 27.64 29.06
N LEU A 434 -2.07 27.90 27.95
CA LEU A 434 -0.97 27.07 27.48
C LEU A 434 0.34 27.35 28.22
N LEU A 435 0.59 28.60 28.62
CA LEU A 435 1.73 28.97 29.44
C LEU A 435 1.65 28.39 30.86
N ASP A 436 0.44 28.25 31.40
CA ASP A 436 0.21 27.71 32.74
C ASP A 436 0.39 26.18 32.81
N LEU A 437 0.51 25.49 31.67
CA LEU A 437 0.71 24.04 31.64
C LEU A 437 2.10 23.66 32.15
N SER A 438 2.12 22.71 33.09
CA SER A 438 3.33 22.02 33.50
C SER A 438 3.89 21.12 32.39
N ARG A 439 5.13 20.66 32.56
CA ARG A 439 5.78 19.72 31.63
C ARG A 439 4.99 18.41 31.48
N ALA A 440 4.37 17.92 32.55
CA ALA A 440 3.56 16.70 32.51
C ALA A 440 2.26 16.91 31.70
N GLU A 441 1.61 18.05 31.89
CA GLU A 441 0.40 18.43 31.16
C GLU A 441 0.70 18.65 29.66
N TRP A 442 1.82 19.30 29.32
CA TRP A 442 2.29 19.39 27.94
C TRP A 442 2.53 18.01 27.32
N HIS A 443 3.09 17.06 28.08
CA HIS A 443 3.31 15.70 27.62
C HIS A 443 1.99 15.00 27.30
N GLU A 444 1.01 15.10 28.19
CA GLU A 444 -0.33 14.52 27.99
C GLU A 444 -1.02 15.11 26.75
N LEU A 445 -0.98 16.45 26.60
CA LEU A 445 -1.58 17.14 25.45
C LEU A 445 -0.90 16.74 24.13
N ALA A 446 0.42 16.74 24.10
CA ALA A 446 1.20 16.36 22.93
C ALA A 446 0.98 14.89 22.56
N HIS A 447 0.90 14.00 23.55
CA HIS A 447 0.62 12.59 23.37
C HIS A 447 -0.80 12.36 22.83
N GLU A 448 -1.81 13.10 23.32
CA GLU A 448 -3.19 13.01 22.82
C GLU A 448 -3.28 13.38 21.34
N VAL A 449 -2.74 14.55 20.98
CA VAL A 449 -2.79 15.09 19.62
C VAL A 449 -1.96 14.26 18.65
N SER A 450 -0.74 13.87 19.03
CA SER A 450 0.12 13.05 18.17
C SER A 450 -0.37 11.60 18.09
N GLY A 451 -0.96 11.11 19.18
CA GLY A 451 -1.54 9.78 19.28
C GLY A 451 -2.76 9.60 18.37
N PHE A 452 -3.53 10.66 18.10
CA PHE A 452 -4.60 10.68 17.11
C PHE A 452 -4.09 11.05 15.70
N ASN A 453 -3.13 10.26 15.22
CA ASN A 453 -2.45 10.44 13.94
C ASN A 453 -3.38 10.27 12.71
N SER A 454 -2.83 10.50 11.52
CA SER A 454 -3.59 10.43 10.26
C SER A 454 -4.25 9.08 10.01
N LEU A 455 -3.60 7.98 10.41
CA LEU A 455 -4.15 6.63 10.21
C LEU A 455 -5.41 6.42 11.05
N LYS A 456 -5.37 6.81 12.33
CA LYS A 456 -6.55 6.75 13.22
C LYS A 456 -7.67 7.67 12.76
N ARG A 457 -7.35 8.90 12.32
CA ARG A 457 -8.37 9.81 11.76
C ARG A 457 -9.06 9.23 10.54
N ARG A 458 -8.28 8.67 9.61
CA ARG A 458 -8.82 8.01 8.40
C ARG A 458 -9.69 6.81 8.73
N ARG A 459 -9.37 6.05 9.77
CA ARG A 459 -10.23 4.97 10.29
C ARG A 459 -11.59 5.52 10.77
N ILE A 460 -11.60 6.56 11.61
CA ILE A 460 -12.84 7.17 12.09
C ILE A 460 -13.70 7.67 10.91
N TYR A 461 -13.07 8.30 9.92
CA TYR A 461 -13.78 8.71 8.71
C TYR A 461 -14.36 7.55 7.91
N HIS A 462 -13.60 6.47 7.76
CA HIS A 462 -14.03 5.27 7.05
C HIS A 462 -15.25 4.63 7.73
N GLU A 463 -15.17 4.40 9.03
CA GLU A 463 -16.26 3.84 9.82
C GLU A 463 -17.50 4.76 9.82
N ALA A 464 -17.31 6.09 9.84
CA ALA A 464 -18.42 7.03 9.71
C ALA A 464 -19.09 6.97 8.33
N TYR A 465 -18.31 6.80 7.26
CA TYR A 465 -18.82 6.57 5.91
C TYR A 465 -19.61 5.26 5.82
N GLU A 466 -19.07 4.17 6.34
CA GLU A 466 -19.75 2.87 6.34
C GLU A 466 -21.01 2.88 7.20
N ARG A 467 -20.97 3.56 8.36
CA ARG A 467 -22.13 3.75 9.23
C ARG A 467 -23.25 4.47 8.49
N HIS A 468 -22.93 5.58 7.83
CA HIS A 468 -23.89 6.35 7.05
C HIS A 468 -24.52 5.51 5.92
N TYR A 469 -23.68 4.78 5.18
CA TYR A 469 -24.11 3.89 4.11
C TYR A 469 -25.03 2.77 4.64
N ARG A 470 -24.63 2.12 5.74
CA ARG A 470 -25.40 1.06 6.40
C ARG A 470 -26.76 1.56 6.87
N HIS A 471 -26.82 2.70 7.57
CA HIS A 471 -28.08 3.27 8.02
C HIS A 471 -28.99 3.64 6.84
N SER A 472 -28.44 4.29 5.82
CA SER A 472 -29.20 4.64 4.61
C SER A 472 -29.79 3.41 3.92
N ALA A 473 -29.01 2.32 3.82
CA ALA A 473 -29.48 1.06 3.25
C ALA A 473 -30.57 0.41 4.11
N LEU A 474 -30.37 0.32 5.43
CA LEU A 474 -31.35 -0.26 6.36
C LEU A 474 -32.65 0.55 6.41
N ASP A 475 -32.57 1.88 6.39
CA ASP A 475 -33.73 2.76 6.33
C ASP A 475 -34.50 2.57 5.01
N ALA A 476 -33.79 2.45 3.88
CA ALA A 476 -34.40 2.14 2.60
C ALA A 476 -35.12 0.77 2.61
N PHE A 477 -34.49 -0.27 3.19
CA PHE A 477 -35.11 -1.58 3.36
C PHE A 477 -36.35 -1.52 4.26
N ALA A 478 -36.27 -0.82 5.39
CA ALA A 478 -37.38 -0.66 6.33
C ALA A 478 -38.57 0.08 5.69
N ALA A 479 -38.29 1.17 4.95
CA ALA A 479 -39.28 1.92 4.20
C ALA A 479 -39.94 1.07 3.10
N HIS A 480 -39.14 0.32 2.33
CA HIS A 480 -39.64 -0.57 1.28
C HIS A 480 -40.51 -1.70 1.87
N ALA A 481 -40.07 -2.35 2.95
CA ALA A 481 -40.83 -3.40 3.61
C ALA A 481 -42.18 -2.88 4.14
N LYS A 482 -42.22 -1.67 4.70
CA LYS A 482 -43.47 -1.01 5.14
C LYS A 482 -44.40 -0.75 3.96
N ARG A 483 -43.89 -0.26 2.83
CA ARG A 483 -44.66 -0.03 1.60
C ARG A 483 -45.25 -1.33 1.04
N ARG A 484 -44.47 -2.42 0.98
CA ARG A 484 -44.97 -3.73 0.55
C ARG A 484 -46.08 -4.26 1.44
N ARG A 485 -45.95 -4.16 2.77
CA ARG A 485 -47.02 -4.56 3.71
C ARG A 485 -48.32 -3.77 3.51
N SER A 486 -48.22 -2.47 3.18
CA SER A 486 -49.42 -1.69 2.85
C SER A 486 -50.07 -2.09 1.52
N LEU A 487 -49.27 -2.49 0.52
CA LEU A 487 -49.77 -2.92 -0.78
C LEU A 487 -50.36 -4.33 -0.74
N SER A 488 -49.83 -5.25 0.07
CA SER A 488 -50.36 -6.61 0.25
C SER A 488 -51.73 -6.67 0.94
N ASN A 489 -52.16 -5.57 1.59
CA ASN A 489 -53.50 -5.45 2.16
C ASN A 489 -54.55 -5.06 1.10
N VAL A 490 -54.14 -4.79 -0.14
CA VAL A 490 -55.05 -4.68 -1.30
C VAL A 490 -55.24 -6.09 -1.87
N SER A 491 -56.49 -6.57 -1.88
CA SER A 491 -56.91 -7.87 -2.43
C SER A 491 -56.09 -8.30 -3.66
N SER A 492 -55.36 -9.42 -3.55
CA SER A 492 -54.61 -10.05 -4.65
C SER A 492 -55.49 -10.23 -5.89
N PRO A 493 -55.20 -9.58 -7.03
CA PRO A 493 -55.95 -9.79 -8.25
C PRO A 493 -55.27 -10.87 -9.11
N GLN A 494 -55.99 -11.98 -9.34
CA GLN A 494 -55.87 -12.87 -10.52
C GLN A 494 -54.49 -13.48 -10.88
N ARG A 495 -54.54 -14.51 -11.72
CA ARG A 495 -53.36 -15.13 -12.35
C ARG A 495 -52.53 -14.03 -13.04
N PRO A 496 -51.18 -14.01 -12.87
CA PRO A 496 -50.36 -12.99 -13.51
C PRO A 496 -50.53 -13.02 -15.03
N ALA A 497 -50.53 -11.84 -15.66
CA ALA A 497 -50.68 -11.71 -17.12
C ALA A 497 -49.52 -12.38 -17.86
N PHE A 498 -48.32 -12.32 -17.28
CA PHE A 498 -47.13 -13.03 -17.74
C PHE A 498 -46.10 -13.12 -16.60
N GLN A 499 -45.14 -14.03 -16.77
CA GLN A 499 -44.01 -14.22 -15.87
C GLN A 499 -42.71 -14.03 -16.64
N ILE A 500 -41.71 -13.38 -16.04
CA ILE A 500 -40.37 -13.20 -16.62
C ILE A 500 -39.32 -13.77 -15.67
N VAL A 501 -38.37 -14.53 -16.22
CA VAL A 501 -37.20 -15.01 -15.49
C VAL A 501 -35.96 -14.34 -16.08
N THR A 502 -35.23 -13.57 -15.27
CA THR A 502 -33.95 -12.95 -15.65
C THR A 502 -32.80 -13.48 -14.79
N CYS A 503 -31.56 -13.13 -15.13
CA CYS A 503 -30.40 -13.49 -14.30
C CYS A 503 -30.58 -12.97 -12.86
N ILE A 504 -30.17 -13.73 -11.84
CA ILE A 504 -30.25 -13.31 -10.43
C ILE A 504 -29.36 -12.10 -10.10
N ASP A 505 -28.42 -11.79 -10.99
CA ASP A 505 -27.52 -10.62 -10.94
C ASP A 505 -28.26 -9.32 -10.57
N ASP A 506 -27.62 -8.51 -9.74
CA ASP A 506 -28.19 -7.29 -9.15
C ASP A 506 -28.58 -6.24 -10.19
N ARG A 507 -27.91 -6.23 -11.35
CA ARG A 507 -28.25 -5.34 -12.47
C ARG A 507 -29.65 -5.61 -13.02
N GLU A 508 -30.05 -6.88 -13.09
CA GLU A 508 -31.38 -7.30 -13.56
C GLU A 508 -32.48 -7.10 -12.50
N GLU A 509 -32.12 -6.89 -11.23
CA GLU A 509 -33.09 -6.61 -10.18
C GLU A 509 -33.80 -5.28 -10.41
N SER A 510 -33.06 -4.24 -10.83
CA SER A 510 -33.65 -2.93 -11.14
C SER A 510 -34.71 -3.03 -12.26
N PHE A 511 -34.43 -3.82 -13.29
CA PHE A 511 -35.34 -4.08 -14.41
C PHE A 511 -36.59 -4.85 -13.93
N ARG A 512 -36.40 -5.91 -13.14
CA ARG A 512 -37.49 -6.67 -12.52
C ARG A 512 -38.42 -5.78 -11.70
N ARG A 513 -37.87 -4.96 -10.81
CA ARG A 513 -38.64 -4.03 -9.97
C ARG A 513 -39.38 -2.99 -10.82
N HIS A 514 -38.73 -2.41 -11.82
CA HIS A 514 -39.36 -1.45 -12.72
C HIS A 514 -40.54 -2.05 -13.50
N LEU A 515 -40.40 -3.28 -13.99
CA LEU A 515 -41.49 -4.00 -14.66
C LEU A 515 -42.70 -4.20 -13.76
N GLU A 516 -42.48 -4.66 -12.52
CA GLU A 516 -43.58 -4.86 -11.56
C GLU A 516 -44.23 -3.52 -11.14
N GLU A 517 -43.46 -2.43 -11.11
CA GLU A 517 -44.01 -1.09 -10.84
C GLU A 517 -44.90 -0.58 -11.99
N VAL A 518 -44.47 -0.78 -13.25
CA VAL A 518 -45.24 -0.37 -14.44
C VAL A 518 -46.40 -1.32 -14.74
N ARG A 519 -46.24 -2.61 -14.39
CA ARG A 519 -47.21 -3.69 -14.59
C ARG A 519 -47.38 -4.50 -13.31
N PRO A 520 -48.26 -4.05 -12.38
CA PRO A 520 -48.53 -4.76 -11.13
C PRO A 520 -49.15 -6.15 -11.29
N ASP A 521 -49.62 -6.49 -12.50
CA ASP A 521 -50.19 -7.79 -12.87
C ASP A 521 -49.17 -8.76 -13.49
N CYS A 522 -47.88 -8.41 -13.52
CA CYS A 522 -46.81 -9.33 -13.89
C CYS A 522 -46.06 -9.85 -12.66
N GLU A 523 -45.35 -10.96 -12.84
CA GLU A 523 -44.49 -11.54 -11.79
C GLU A 523 -43.09 -11.77 -12.37
N THR A 524 -42.05 -11.40 -11.62
CA THR A 524 -40.66 -11.58 -12.07
C THR A 524 -39.87 -12.48 -11.14
N PHE A 525 -38.93 -13.23 -11.71
CA PHE A 525 -38.06 -14.17 -11.01
C PHE A 525 -36.59 -13.97 -11.40
N GLY A 526 -35.70 -14.28 -10.47
CA GLY A 526 -34.27 -14.38 -10.71
C GLY A 526 -33.81 -15.84 -10.77
N ALA A 527 -32.99 -16.17 -11.76
CA ALA A 527 -32.32 -17.46 -11.88
C ALA A 527 -30.81 -17.28 -11.90
N ALA A 528 -30.08 -18.09 -11.12
CA ALA A 528 -28.63 -18.07 -11.11
C ALA A 528 -28.06 -18.74 -12.39
N GLY A 529 -27.05 -18.11 -12.98
CA GLY A 529 -26.32 -18.66 -14.12
C GLY A 529 -27.13 -18.76 -15.41
N PHE A 530 -26.63 -19.60 -16.30
CA PHE A 530 -27.11 -19.95 -17.66
C PHE A 530 -28.44 -20.76 -17.62
N PHE A 531 -29.35 -20.42 -16.70
CA PHE A 531 -30.62 -21.12 -16.46
C PHE A 531 -30.44 -22.62 -16.15
N VAL A 532 -29.33 -22.97 -15.48
CA VAL A 532 -28.99 -24.36 -15.07
C VAL A 532 -28.70 -25.32 -16.24
N VAL A 533 -28.54 -24.83 -17.47
CA VAL A 533 -28.15 -25.64 -18.64
C VAL A 533 -26.63 -25.59 -18.95
N ALA A 534 -25.82 -26.41 -18.28
CA ALA A 534 -24.37 -26.35 -18.46
C ALA A 534 -24.04 -26.84 -19.88
N MET A 535 -23.44 -25.97 -20.70
CA MET A 535 -23.21 -26.28 -22.11
C MET A 535 -21.83 -25.83 -22.60
N HIS A 536 -21.29 -26.58 -23.55
CA HIS A 536 -20.31 -26.12 -24.51
C HIS A 536 -21.05 -25.35 -25.61
N TYR A 537 -20.93 -24.03 -25.62
CA TYR A 537 -21.56 -23.16 -26.62
C TYR A 537 -20.60 -22.80 -27.74
N ARG A 538 -21.07 -22.86 -28.99
CA ARG A 538 -20.37 -22.29 -30.15
C ARG A 538 -21.32 -21.33 -30.87
N GLY A 539 -21.02 -20.04 -30.77
CA GLY A 539 -21.74 -19.02 -31.54
C GLY A 539 -21.53 -19.22 -33.03
N ALA A 540 -22.44 -18.70 -33.84
CA ALA A 540 -22.36 -18.84 -35.29
C ALA A 540 -21.03 -18.29 -35.84
N ALA A 541 -20.41 -17.33 -35.15
CA ALA A 541 -19.15 -16.73 -35.56
C ALA A 541 -17.89 -17.40 -34.98
N ASP A 542 -18.03 -18.30 -34.01
CA ASP A 542 -16.92 -18.80 -33.21
C ASP A 542 -16.23 -20.02 -33.85
N GLY A 543 -14.91 -20.08 -33.71
CA GLY A 543 -14.10 -21.19 -34.24
C GLY A 543 -14.11 -22.44 -33.36
N PHE A 544 -14.41 -22.29 -32.06
CA PHE A 544 -14.30 -23.34 -31.05
C PHE A 544 -15.48 -23.25 -30.08
N PHE A 545 -15.81 -24.38 -29.46
CA PHE A 545 -16.75 -24.41 -28.35
C PHE A 545 -16.11 -23.77 -27.11
N LYS A 546 -16.91 -23.05 -26.33
CA LYS A 546 -16.51 -22.50 -25.04
C LYS A 546 -17.49 -23.01 -23.98
N PRO A 547 -17.01 -23.44 -22.80
CA PRO A 547 -17.90 -23.79 -21.70
C PRO A 547 -18.63 -22.53 -21.21
N LEU A 548 -19.96 -22.62 -21.08
CA LEU A 548 -20.82 -21.62 -20.44
C LEU A 548 -21.36 -22.20 -19.14
N CYS A 549 -20.52 -22.20 -18.11
CA CYS A 549 -20.82 -22.64 -16.75
C CYS A 549 -19.75 -22.12 -15.76
N PRO A 550 -20.00 -22.18 -14.44
CA PRO A 550 -18.97 -22.06 -13.42
C PRO A 550 -17.82 -23.03 -13.69
N GLY A 551 -16.59 -22.61 -13.39
CA GLY A 551 -15.39 -23.41 -13.65
C GLY A 551 -15.32 -24.75 -12.88
N VAL A 552 -16.15 -24.93 -11.84
CA VAL A 552 -16.28 -26.19 -11.10
C VAL A 552 -17.23 -27.20 -11.75
N ILE A 553 -17.91 -26.81 -12.83
CA ILE A 553 -18.86 -27.66 -13.57
C ILE A 553 -18.23 -27.99 -14.93
N ILE A 554 -18.20 -29.27 -15.27
CA ILE A 554 -17.82 -29.73 -16.61
C ILE A 554 -19.13 -29.92 -17.40
N PRO A 555 -19.36 -29.21 -18.52
CA PRO A 555 -20.59 -29.37 -19.28
C PRO A 555 -20.68 -30.70 -20.03
N ASP A 556 -21.85 -31.33 -19.99
CA ASP A 556 -22.14 -32.55 -20.77
C ASP A 556 -22.85 -32.26 -22.11
N HIS A 557 -23.35 -31.04 -22.33
CA HIS A 557 -24.15 -30.70 -23.50
C HIS A 557 -23.39 -29.80 -24.48
N TYR A 558 -23.63 -29.97 -25.78
CA TYR A 558 -23.10 -29.11 -26.84
C TYR A 558 -24.24 -28.33 -27.48
N VAL A 559 -24.13 -27.01 -27.49
CA VAL A 559 -25.09 -26.09 -28.09
C VAL A 559 -24.39 -25.28 -29.16
N GLN A 560 -24.95 -25.29 -30.36
CA GLN A 560 -24.39 -24.61 -31.51
C GLN A 560 -25.44 -23.67 -32.09
N GLU A 561 -25.04 -22.43 -32.31
CA GLU A 561 -25.82 -21.47 -33.06
C GLU A 561 -25.55 -21.63 -34.55
N ASP A 562 -26.57 -22.00 -35.31
CA ASP A 562 -26.51 -22.13 -36.76
C ASP A 562 -27.20 -20.95 -37.44
N VAL A 563 -26.54 -20.44 -38.49
CA VAL A 563 -27.11 -19.36 -39.30
C VAL A 563 -28.26 -19.92 -40.14
N GLY A 564 -29.45 -19.30 -39.99
CA GLY A 564 -30.64 -19.65 -40.78
C GLY A 564 -30.37 -19.64 -42.30
N TYR A 565 -31.13 -20.46 -43.02
CA TYR A 565 -30.91 -20.79 -44.44
C TYR A 565 -30.66 -19.57 -45.35
N THR A 566 -31.35 -18.46 -45.08
CA THR A 566 -31.28 -17.19 -45.81
C THR A 566 -29.89 -16.52 -45.76
N PHE A 567 -29.06 -16.81 -44.76
CA PHE A 567 -27.77 -16.15 -44.54
C PHE A 567 -26.56 -17.11 -44.63
N GLN A 568 -26.77 -18.38 -45.00
CA GLN A 568 -25.69 -19.37 -45.11
C GLN A 568 -24.57 -18.98 -46.08
N GLY A 569 -24.90 -18.32 -47.20
CA GLY A 569 -23.90 -17.88 -48.19
C GLY A 569 -22.96 -16.79 -47.66
N VAL A 570 -23.51 -15.83 -46.92
CA VAL A 570 -22.74 -14.76 -46.26
C VAL A 570 -21.90 -15.34 -45.13
N HIS A 571 -22.44 -16.29 -44.37
CA HIS A 571 -21.73 -16.97 -43.31
C HIS A 571 -20.55 -17.81 -43.82
N ARG A 572 -20.73 -18.64 -44.87
CA ARG A 572 -19.63 -19.40 -45.50
C ARG A 572 -18.51 -18.50 -46.00
N SER A 573 -18.86 -17.34 -46.57
CA SER A 573 -17.88 -16.37 -47.06
C SER A 573 -17.10 -15.71 -45.92
N ARG A 574 -17.78 -15.33 -44.83
CA ARG A 574 -17.15 -14.77 -43.61
C ARG A 574 -16.26 -15.81 -42.91
N THR A 575 -16.68 -17.06 -42.81
CA THR A 575 -15.89 -18.13 -42.18
C THR A 575 -14.62 -18.46 -42.99
N LYS A 576 -14.71 -18.50 -44.32
CA LYS A 576 -13.52 -18.65 -45.19
C LYS A 576 -12.58 -17.46 -45.08
N LEU A 577 -13.11 -16.23 -45.01
CA LEU A 577 -12.32 -15.02 -44.83
C LEU A 577 -11.62 -15.00 -43.47
N ARG A 578 -12.30 -15.37 -42.37
CA ARG A 578 -11.69 -15.47 -41.04
C ARG A 578 -10.60 -16.53 -40.97
N LYS A 579 -10.80 -17.71 -41.56
CA LYS A 579 -9.74 -18.72 -41.65
C LYS A 579 -8.51 -18.19 -42.38
N ARG A 580 -8.71 -17.48 -43.49
CA ARG A 580 -7.61 -16.86 -44.25
C ARG A 580 -6.93 -15.73 -43.49
N LEU A 581 -7.69 -14.86 -42.82
CA LEU A 581 -7.16 -13.76 -42.00
C LEU A 581 -6.45 -14.27 -40.74
N GLY A 582 -6.95 -15.30 -40.07
CA GLY A 582 -6.29 -15.92 -38.93
C GLY A 582 -4.97 -16.59 -39.32
N LEU A 583 -4.95 -17.28 -40.46
CA LEU A 583 -3.71 -17.89 -40.99
C LEU A 583 -2.71 -16.81 -41.46
N ALA A 584 -3.19 -15.75 -42.10
CA ALA A 584 -2.37 -14.62 -42.51
C ALA A 584 -1.84 -13.84 -41.30
N GLY A 585 -2.65 -13.56 -40.28
CA GLY A 585 -2.25 -12.88 -39.05
C GLY A 585 -1.22 -13.67 -38.26
N HIS A 586 -1.41 -14.99 -38.14
CA HIS A 586 -0.43 -15.89 -37.52
C HIS A 586 0.89 -15.95 -38.32
N LEU A 587 0.84 -15.91 -39.66
CA LEU A 587 2.04 -15.85 -40.50
C LEU A 587 2.71 -14.47 -40.46
N PHE A 588 1.93 -13.38 -40.36
CA PHE A 588 2.42 -12.01 -40.32
C PHE A 588 3.08 -11.69 -38.97
N GLN A 589 2.47 -12.09 -37.84
CA GLN A 589 3.09 -11.99 -36.51
C GLN A 589 4.39 -12.81 -36.41
N ARG A 590 4.44 -13.97 -37.07
CA ARG A 590 5.63 -14.85 -37.06
C ARG A 590 6.74 -14.37 -37.99
N ARG A 591 6.43 -13.59 -39.05
CA ARG A 591 7.43 -13.06 -40.00
C ARG A 591 7.85 -11.62 -39.73
N SER A 592 6.98 -10.75 -39.21
CA SER A 592 7.29 -9.33 -38.95
C SER A 592 8.36 -9.10 -37.87
N ARG A 593 8.72 -10.15 -37.11
CA ARG A 593 9.76 -10.11 -36.07
C ARG A 593 11.12 -10.67 -36.50
N THR A 594 11.27 -11.07 -37.76
CA THR A 594 12.57 -11.43 -38.36
C THR A 594 13.11 -10.28 -39.22
N PHE A 595 14.43 -10.07 -39.25
CA PHE A 595 15.07 -8.96 -39.98
C PHE A 595 14.64 -8.89 -41.46
N LEU A 596 14.46 -10.05 -42.11
CA LEU A 596 13.97 -10.13 -43.50
C LEU A 596 12.45 -9.90 -43.64
N GLY A 597 11.64 -10.33 -42.67
CA GLY A 597 10.19 -10.14 -42.74
C GLY A 597 9.73 -8.73 -42.38
N GLY A 598 10.51 -7.99 -41.58
CA GLY A 598 10.31 -6.56 -41.34
C GLY A 598 10.54 -5.70 -42.60
N ILE A 599 11.51 -6.08 -43.45
CA ILE A 599 11.79 -5.39 -44.72
C ILE A 599 10.64 -5.59 -45.72
N VAL A 600 10.02 -6.77 -45.77
CA VAL A 600 8.89 -7.04 -46.67
C VAL A 600 7.59 -6.38 -46.17
N ALA A 601 7.40 -6.29 -44.85
CA ALA A 601 6.23 -5.63 -44.25
C ALA A 601 6.28 -4.08 -44.36
N GLY A 602 7.44 -3.48 -44.62
CA GLY A 602 7.59 -2.03 -44.82
C GLY A 602 7.44 -1.56 -46.27
N ILE A 603 7.29 -2.47 -47.24
CA ILE A 603 7.18 -2.16 -48.68
C ILE A 603 5.72 -2.30 -49.18
N VAL A 604 4.80 -2.77 -48.34
CA VAL A 604 3.35 -2.76 -48.56
C VAL A 604 2.72 -1.78 -47.60
#